data_AF-A0A1Y4KM66-F1
#
_entry.id   AF-A0A1Y4KM66-F1
#
_cell.length_a   1.000
_cell.length_b   1.000
_cell.length_c   1.000
_cell.angle_alpha   90.00
_cell.angle_beta   90.00
_cell.angle_gamma   90.00
#
_symmetry.space_group_name_H-M   'P 1'
#
loop_
_entity.id
_entity.type
_entity.pdbx_description
1 polymer ?
#
loop_
_entity_poly.entity_id
_entity_poly.type
_entity_poly.pdbx_seq_one_letter_code
_entity_poly.pdbx_strand_id
1 'polypeptide(L)'
;MGKFNIGSFAASLNETVSKLDTNTEPQLQYIDIDQLDANEANFYDVCNLDTLADSIAMDGLQQPLVVTPGQDGRYTVISGHRRRAAIRKLVEEDGREDLRRVPCLVKTYQSPALAELQLIMANSTARVLTSAEVMHQAKRMEDLLYQLKEEGYSFPGRMRDQVAEACQVSASKLARLKVIRDKLIAPWMDRFEAGEISEDVAYTIAQMGQDYQISLDKIFSEPRCYGLTKNTVEGYRLRLDEIAAIECAHGSACTNRERMIEHTAKQASPYWGKCKTCCASCNSRSTCEHVCPMVQEQVAQEAKARQMELEEAKAKGEEEAAKRAAKMVAEAECNRKRWQRLGQEFDRLGIDREKVARMWVDVPEPEQIEALSSMLDGDMPKNPNCFDLDLGWELCDSFLVADFATAGVSLDYVLTGKRAEASQDGQWQTGKPTTNGYYFCINRVSNWAGLYWWQDDHWEHAAAICTAYVCVDLWVPAPIIPGWRAWEREEV
;
A
#
# COMPACT_ATOMS: atom_id res chain seq x y z
N MET A 1 -39.53 25.62 -23.52
CA MET A 1 -38.79 26.44 -22.54
C MET A 1 -38.50 27.78 -23.19
N GLY A 2 -39.27 28.82 -22.86
CA GLY A 2 -39.08 30.15 -23.44
C GLY A 2 -37.74 30.73 -23.00
N LYS A 3 -36.96 31.23 -23.98
CA LYS A 3 -35.75 32.00 -23.72
C LYS A 3 -36.15 33.26 -22.96
N PHE A 4 -35.95 33.25 -21.64
CA PHE A 4 -36.02 34.44 -20.81
C PHE A 4 -34.91 35.40 -21.26
N ASN A 5 -35.29 36.62 -21.61
CA ASN A 5 -34.43 37.59 -22.24
C ASN A 5 -33.61 38.31 -21.14
N ILE A 6 -32.36 37.88 -20.96
CA ILE A 6 -31.37 38.40 -20.00
C ILE A 6 -31.20 39.94 -20.11
N GLY A 7 -31.50 40.53 -21.27
CA GLY A 7 -31.42 41.98 -21.47
C GLY A 7 -32.61 42.77 -20.92
N SER A 8 -33.81 42.18 -20.78
CA SER A 8 -35.03 42.94 -20.49
C SER A 8 -35.17 43.35 -19.02
N PHE A 9 -34.47 42.70 -18.07
CA PHE A 9 -34.50 43.09 -16.66
C PHE A 9 -33.24 43.81 -16.20
N ALA A 10 -32.05 43.60 -16.78
CA ALA A 10 -31.02 44.64 -16.69
C ALA A 10 -31.56 45.98 -17.21
N ALA A 11 -32.42 45.96 -18.24
CA ALA A 11 -33.18 47.12 -18.70
C ALA A 11 -34.31 47.54 -17.74
N SER A 12 -35.01 46.62 -17.06
CA SER A 12 -36.06 46.95 -16.07
C SER A 12 -35.51 47.46 -14.75
N LEU A 13 -34.44 46.88 -14.19
CA LEU A 13 -33.68 47.39 -13.05
C LEU A 13 -32.88 48.63 -13.45
N ASN A 14 -32.25 48.72 -14.63
CA ASN A 14 -31.69 50.01 -15.06
C ASN A 14 -32.79 51.02 -15.35
N GLU A 15 -33.99 50.66 -15.81
CA GLU A 15 -35.12 51.58 -15.94
C GLU A 15 -35.65 51.97 -14.58
N THR A 16 -35.71 51.04 -13.62
CA THR A 16 -36.19 51.28 -12.26
C THR A 16 -35.16 52.15 -11.54
N VAL A 17 -33.87 51.82 -11.57
CA VAL A 17 -32.76 52.62 -11.02
C VAL A 17 -32.55 53.93 -11.79
N SER A 18 -32.72 53.98 -13.12
CA SER A 18 -32.64 55.24 -13.91
C SER A 18 -33.88 56.11 -13.74
N LYS A 19 -35.06 55.54 -13.49
CA LYS A 19 -36.31 56.30 -13.23
C LYS A 19 -36.45 56.68 -11.76
N LEU A 20 -35.79 55.98 -10.84
CA LEU A 20 -35.96 56.25 -9.42
C LEU A 20 -35.12 57.45 -8.99
N ASP A 21 -33.80 57.53 -9.25
CA ASP A 21 -33.00 58.53 -8.53
C ASP A 21 -31.94 59.25 -9.36
N THR A 22 -32.36 60.03 -10.33
CA THR A 22 -31.58 61.24 -10.67
C THR A 22 -32.57 62.37 -10.93
N ASN A 23 -32.79 63.26 -9.96
CA ASN A 23 -33.56 64.51 -10.19
C ASN A 23 -32.85 65.46 -11.17
N THR A 24 -31.71 65.05 -11.73
CA THR A 24 -30.83 65.89 -12.54
C THR A 24 -30.06 64.99 -13.50
N GLU A 25 -30.04 65.32 -14.79
CA GLU A 25 -29.21 64.62 -15.77
C GLU A 25 -27.75 64.51 -15.27
N PRO A 26 -27.06 63.38 -15.47
CA PRO A 26 -25.68 63.21 -15.03
C PRO A 26 -24.81 64.34 -15.58
N GLN A 27 -24.23 65.15 -14.69
CA GLN A 27 -23.40 66.27 -15.10
C GLN A 27 -21.94 65.86 -15.15
N LEU A 28 -21.30 66.05 -16.31
CA LEU A 28 -19.86 65.91 -16.43
C LEU A 28 -19.19 67.13 -15.79
N GLN A 29 -18.44 66.90 -14.71
CA GLN A 29 -17.67 67.92 -14.00
C GLN A 29 -16.22 67.46 -13.86
N TYR A 30 -15.29 68.41 -13.96
CA TYR A 30 -13.88 68.16 -13.64
C TYR A 30 -13.66 68.47 -12.17
N ILE A 31 -13.32 67.45 -11.40
CA ILE A 31 -13.17 67.54 -9.93
C ILE A 31 -11.71 67.30 -9.60
N ASP A 32 -11.18 68.03 -8.61
CA ASP A 32 -9.82 67.81 -8.15
C ASP A 32 -9.72 66.45 -7.45
N ILE A 33 -8.68 65.67 -7.75
CA ILE A 33 -8.44 64.35 -7.16
C ILE A 33 -8.46 64.35 -5.62
N ASP A 34 -8.07 65.46 -4.97
CA ASP A 34 -8.06 65.60 -3.51
C ASP A 34 -9.47 65.74 -2.91
N GLN A 35 -10.44 66.14 -3.74
CA GLN A 35 -11.85 66.22 -3.39
C GLN A 35 -12.60 64.89 -3.63
N LEU A 36 -11.95 63.89 -4.22
CA LEU A 36 -12.51 62.58 -4.49
C LEU A 36 -12.12 61.57 -3.40
N ASP A 37 -13.11 61.08 -2.65
CA ASP A 37 -12.94 60.05 -1.62
C ASP A 37 -13.24 58.64 -2.13
N ALA A 38 -12.51 57.67 -1.60
CA ALA A 38 -12.84 56.26 -1.81
C ALA A 38 -14.11 55.91 -1.03
N ASN A 39 -14.95 55.05 -1.58
CA ASN A 39 -16.13 54.58 -0.87
C ASN A 39 -15.77 53.45 0.09
N GLU A 40 -16.06 53.63 1.38
CA GLU A 40 -15.82 52.62 2.42
C GLU A 40 -16.63 51.33 2.19
N ALA A 41 -17.75 51.42 1.47
CA ALA A 41 -18.55 50.25 1.08
C ALA A 41 -17.92 49.43 -0.07
N ASN A 42 -16.82 49.90 -0.68
CA ASN A 42 -16.13 49.15 -1.72
C ASN A 42 -15.27 48.03 -1.12
N PHE A 43 -15.80 46.81 -1.10
CA PHE A 43 -15.08 45.60 -0.69
C PHE A 43 -14.29 44.93 -1.84
N TYR A 44 -14.29 45.50 -3.04
CA TYR A 44 -13.55 44.97 -4.18
C TYR A 44 -12.09 45.42 -4.14
N ASP A 45 -11.20 44.51 -4.53
CA ASP A 45 -9.76 44.76 -4.55
C ASP A 45 -9.35 45.86 -5.56
N VAL A 46 -8.45 46.75 -5.11
CA VAL A 46 -7.90 47.90 -5.83
C VAL A 46 -6.39 47.74 -6.05
N CYS A 47 -5.91 46.51 -6.22
CA CYS A 47 -4.51 46.21 -6.52
C CYS A 47 -4.17 46.26 -8.02
N ASN A 48 -2.87 46.06 -8.32
CA ASN A 48 -2.30 46.00 -9.67
C ASN A 48 -2.67 47.21 -10.53
N LEU A 49 -2.19 48.38 -10.10
CA LEU A 49 -2.52 49.66 -10.72
C LEU A 49 -1.51 50.11 -11.77
N ASP A 50 -0.29 49.56 -11.79
CA ASP A 50 0.81 50.05 -12.63
C ASP A 50 0.46 50.06 -14.12
N THR A 51 -0.04 48.92 -14.63
CA THR A 51 -0.45 48.80 -16.03
C THR A 51 -1.62 49.71 -16.39
N LEU A 52 -2.52 49.98 -15.44
CA LEU A 52 -3.63 50.91 -15.63
C LEU A 52 -3.16 52.36 -15.59
N ALA A 53 -2.21 52.67 -14.70
CA ALA A 53 -1.59 53.99 -14.59
C ALA A 53 -0.81 54.33 -15.87
N ASP A 54 -0.01 53.40 -16.40
CA ASP A 54 0.72 53.57 -17.67
C ASP A 54 -0.23 53.86 -18.84
N SER A 55 -1.34 53.12 -18.93
CA SER A 55 -2.37 53.35 -19.95
C SER A 55 -3.04 54.72 -19.80
N ILE A 56 -3.37 55.13 -18.57
CA ILE A 56 -3.94 56.47 -18.31
C ILE A 56 -2.91 57.56 -18.63
N ALA A 57 -1.63 57.34 -18.35
CA ALA A 57 -0.57 58.29 -18.64
C ALA A 57 -0.33 58.49 -20.14
N MET A 58 -0.53 57.44 -20.94
CA MET A 58 -0.36 57.42 -22.41
C MET A 58 -1.61 57.91 -23.16
N ASP A 59 -2.78 57.36 -22.83
CA ASP A 59 -4.03 57.57 -23.59
C ASP A 59 -4.99 58.55 -22.90
N GLY A 60 -4.73 58.94 -21.65
CA GLY A 60 -5.66 59.70 -20.82
C GLY A 60 -6.82 58.86 -20.27
N LEU A 61 -7.66 59.47 -19.43
CA LEU A 61 -8.80 58.78 -18.84
C LEU A 61 -9.94 58.60 -19.86
N GLN A 62 -10.04 57.40 -20.44
CA GLN A 62 -11.03 57.06 -21.48
C GLN A 62 -12.48 57.04 -21.00
N GLN A 63 -12.70 56.60 -19.76
CA GLN A 63 -14.03 56.54 -19.15
C GLN A 63 -14.05 57.44 -17.91
N PRO A 64 -14.97 58.42 -17.81
CA PRO A 64 -15.14 59.23 -16.62
C PRO A 64 -15.42 58.38 -15.37
N LEU A 65 -15.04 58.92 -14.20
CA LEU A 65 -15.47 58.35 -12.92
C LEU A 65 -16.96 58.61 -12.70
N VAL A 66 -17.64 57.81 -11.89
CA VAL A 66 -19.00 58.12 -11.43
C VAL A 66 -18.92 58.40 -9.94
N VAL A 67 -19.42 59.56 -9.53
CA VAL A 67 -19.30 60.04 -8.15
C VAL A 67 -20.64 60.55 -7.64
N THR A 68 -20.82 60.50 -6.32
CA THR A 68 -21.95 61.14 -5.63
C THR A 68 -21.45 62.30 -4.77
N PRO A 69 -22.16 63.43 -4.69
CA PRO A 69 -21.84 64.49 -3.74
C PRO A 69 -21.88 63.96 -2.30
N GLY A 70 -20.85 64.25 -1.52
CA GLY A 70 -20.77 63.98 -0.08
C GLY A 70 -21.01 65.26 0.74
N GLN A 71 -20.43 65.30 1.94
CA GLN A 71 -20.41 66.50 2.78
C GLN A 71 -19.23 67.42 2.41
N ASP A 72 -19.34 68.71 2.72
CA ASP A 72 -18.27 69.71 2.61
C ASP A 72 -17.61 69.85 1.22
N GLY A 73 -18.40 69.65 0.16
CA GLY A 73 -17.92 69.79 -1.23
C GLY A 73 -16.98 68.68 -1.69
N ARG A 74 -16.89 67.58 -0.94
CA ARG A 74 -16.19 66.35 -1.33
C ARG A 74 -17.14 65.40 -2.04
N TYR A 75 -16.59 64.47 -2.80
CA TYR A 75 -17.35 63.51 -3.61
C TYR A 75 -16.89 62.09 -3.33
N THR A 76 -17.84 61.17 -3.17
CA THR A 76 -17.55 59.76 -2.96
C THR A 76 -17.63 59.00 -4.27
N VAL A 77 -16.62 58.19 -4.58
CA VAL A 77 -16.57 57.40 -5.82
C VAL A 77 -17.59 56.25 -5.78
N ILE A 78 -18.44 56.16 -6.80
CA ILE A 78 -19.37 55.02 -6.98
C ILE A 78 -18.80 54.02 -7.98
N SER A 79 -18.20 54.51 -9.07
CA SER A 79 -17.54 53.67 -10.07
C SER A 79 -16.21 54.28 -10.51
N GLY A 80 -15.23 53.41 -10.73
CA GLY A 80 -13.89 53.78 -11.14
C GLY A 80 -12.86 53.88 -10.00
N HIS A 81 -13.04 53.14 -8.90
CA HIS A 81 -12.09 53.09 -7.76
C HIS A 81 -10.64 52.84 -8.21
N ARG A 82 -10.40 51.85 -9.09
CA ARG A 82 -9.06 51.57 -9.66
C ARG A 82 -8.52 52.72 -10.49
N ARG A 83 -9.37 53.36 -11.30
CA ARG A 83 -9.00 54.54 -12.12
C ARG A 83 -8.63 55.73 -11.23
N ARG A 84 -9.42 56.01 -10.20
CA ARG A 84 -9.11 57.04 -9.20
C ARG A 84 -7.79 56.76 -8.50
N ALA A 85 -7.57 55.52 -8.04
CA ALA A 85 -6.32 55.15 -7.37
C ALA A 85 -5.10 55.28 -8.30
N ALA A 86 -5.21 54.85 -9.55
CA ALA A 86 -4.16 55.00 -10.56
C ALA A 86 -3.86 56.48 -10.88
N ILE A 87 -4.89 57.33 -11.05
CA ILE A 87 -4.70 58.77 -11.27
C ILE A 87 -4.03 59.42 -10.07
N ARG A 88 -4.45 59.07 -8.85
CA ARG A 88 -3.83 59.62 -7.65
C ARG A 88 -2.35 59.25 -7.55
N LYS A 89 -2.01 58.00 -7.89
CA LYS A 89 -0.62 57.55 -8.01
C LYS A 89 0.17 58.41 -9.00
N LEU A 90 -0.35 58.62 -10.22
CA LEU A 90 0.31 59.44 -11.25
C LEU A 90 0.51 60.91 -10.82
N VAL A 91 -0.44 61.49 -10.08
CA VAL A 91 -0.35 62.87 -9.60
C VAL A 91 0.65 62.99 -8.45
N GLU A 92 0.57 62.11 -7.45
CA GLU A 92 1.40 62.16 -6.23
C GLU A 92 2.84 61.68 -6.47
N GLU A 93 3.05 60.61 -7.24
CA GLU A 93 4.37 60.00 -7.46
C GLU A 93 5.06 60.55 -8.70
N ASP A 94 4.36 60.67 -9.83
CA ASP A 94 4.94 61.05 -11.13
C ASP A 94 4.78 62.56 -11.46
N GLY A 95 4.13 63.32 -10.58
CA GLY A 95 3.95 64.77 -10.74
C GLY A 95 3.10 65.19 -11.93
N ARG A 96 2.21 64.31 -12.42
CA ARG A 96 1.31 64.55 -13.56
C ARG A 96 0.14 65.47 -13.19
N GLU A 97 0.45 66.73 -12.88
CA GLU A 97 -0.55 67.75 -12.52
C GLU A 97 -1.59 68.00 -13.63
N ASP A 98 -1.29 67.66 -14.88
CA ASP A 98 -2.25 67.66 -15.98
C ASP A 98 -3.44 66.69 -15.77
N LEU A 99 -3.27 65.66 -14.92
CA LEU A 99 -4.30 64.69 -14.56
C LEU A 99 -5.03 65.01 -13.23
N ARG A 100 -4.64 66.09 -12.52
CA ARG A 100 -5.23 66.48 -11.23
C ARG A 100 -6.74 66.76 -11.32
N ARG A 101 -7.19 67.29 -12.46
CA ARG A 101 -8.60 67.58 -12.75
C ARG A 101 -9.24 66.38 -13.44
N VAL A 102 -9.94 65.55 -12.66
CA VAL A 102 -10.48 64.27 -13.14
C VAL A 102 -11.90 64.45 -13.69
N PRO A 103 -12.21 64.00 -14.92
CA PRO A 103 -13.57 64.04 -15.44
C PRO A 103 -14.46 63.03 -14.71
N CYS A 104 -15.51 63.54 -14.07
CA CYS A 104 -16.43 62.80 -13.23
C CYS A 104 -17.88 63.06 -13.67
N LEU A 105 -18.67 62.00 -13.79
CA LEU A 105 -20.12 62.06 -13.91
C LEU A 105 -20.71 62.13 -12.50
N VAL A 106 -21.23 63.30 -12.13
CA VAL A 106 -21.87 63.52 -10.83
C VAL A 106 -23.31 63.01 -10.90
N LYS A 107 -23.63 62.05 -10.03
CA LYS A 107 -24.97 61.49 -9.86
C LYS A 107 -25.39 61.62 -8.40
N THR A 108 -26.61 62.10 -8.17
CA THR A 108 -27.19 62.21 -6.82
C THR A 108 -28.23 61.11 -6.64
N TYR A 109 -28.06 60.29 -5.61
CA TYR A 109 -28.99 59.23 -5.22
C TYR A 109 -29.89 59.73 -4.09
N GLN A 110 -31.17 59.33 -4.03
CA GLN A 110 -32.09 59.69 -2.94
C GLN A 110 -31.84 58.85 -1.68
N SER A 111 -31.22 57.67 -1.79
CA SER A 111 -30.78 56.90 -0.62
C SER A 111 -29.34 56.37 -0.72
N PRO A 112 -28.62 56.25 0.41
CA PRO A 112 -27.30 55.60 0.46
C PRO A 112 -27.35 54.15 -0.04
N ALA A 113 -28.44 53.44 0.21
CA ALA A 113 -28.62 52.06 -0.25
C ALA A 113 -28.64 51.96 -1.79
N LEU A 114 -29.23 52.94 -2.49
CA LEU A 114 -29.19 53.00 -3.96
C LEU A 114 -27.81 53.34 -4.50
N ALA A 115 -27.07 54.23 -3.84
CA ALA A 115 -25.69 54.53 -4.20
C ALA A 115 -24.80 53.28 -4.09
N GLU A 116 -24.98 52.49 -3.03
CA GLU A 116 -24.25 51.23 -2.83
C GLU A 116 -24.68 50.13 -3.80
N LEU A 117 -25.98 50.01 -4.08
CA LEU A 117 -26.51 49.10 -5.12
C LEU A 117 -25.83 49.37 -6.47
N GLN A 118 -25.73 50.64 -6.85
CA GLN A 118 -25.07 51.04 -8.09
C GLN A 118 -23.57 50.72 -8.08
N LEU A 119 -22.89 50.87 -6.94
CA LEU A 119 -21.49 50.48 -6.78
C LEU A 119 -21.31 48.97 -7.04
N ILE A 120 -22.18 48.14 -6.47
CA ILE A 120 -22.11 46.69 -6.64
C ILE A 120 -22.38 46.29 -8.11
N MET A 121 -23.41 46.88 -8.73
CA MET A 121 -23.77 46.62 -10.13
C MET A 121 -22.68 47.09 -11.11
N ALA A 122 -21.99 48.20 -10.81
CA ALA A 122 -20.91 48.70 -11.64
C ALA A 122 -19.67 47.79 -11.61
N ASN A 123 -19.42 47.11 -10.48
CA ASN A 123 -18.29 46.19 -10.34
C ASN A 123 -18.61 44.78 -10.87
N SER A 124 -19.87 44.32 -10.78
CA SER A 124 -20.26 42.96 -11.21
C SER A 124 -19.97 42.68 -12.69
N THR A 125 -19.95 43.71 -13.53
CA THR A 125 -19.72 43.60 -14.98
C THR A 125 -18.24 43.79 -15.38
N ALA A 126 -17.37 44.24 -14.47
CA ALA A 126 -16.04 44.71 -14.82
C ALA A 126 -14.94 43.62 -14.73
N ARG A 127 -15.14 42.56 -13.93
CA ARG A 127 -14.19 41.44 -13.80
C ARG A 127 -14.89 40.13 -13.40
N VAL A 128 -14.24 39.00 -13.64
CA VAL A 128 -14.70 37.69 -13.13
C VAL A 128 -14.44 37.63 -11.63
N LEU A 129 -15.50 37.57 -10.83
CA LEU A 129 -15.44 37.45 -9.37
C LEU A 129 -15.20 35.99 -8.94
N THR A 130 -14.50 35.81 -7.82
CA THR A 130 -14.38 34.48 -7.19
C THR A 130 -15.72 34.04 -6.59
N SER A 131 -15.92 32.75 -6.35
CA SER A 131 -17.17 32.28 -5.72
C SER A 131 -17.37 32.85 -4.30
N ALA A 132 -16.30 33.13 -3.56
CA ALA A 132 -16.35 33.80 -2.26
C ALA A 132 -16.77 35.27 -2.38
N GLU A 133 -16.22 36.00 -3.36
CA GLU A 133 -16.64 37.39 -3.64
C GLU A 133 -18.11 37.45 -4.07
N VAL A 134 -18.56 36.54 -4.94
CA VAL A 134 -19.97 36.43 -5.34
C VAL A 134 -20.87 36.13 -4.14
N MET A 135 -20.40 35.31 -3.19
CA MET A 135 -21.15 34.99 -1.97
C MET A 135 -21.38 36.24 -1.10
N HIS A 136 -20.34 37.04 -0.88
CA HIS A 136 -20.43 38.30 -0.13
C HIS A 136 -21.27 39.34 -0.86
N GLN A 137 -21.05 39.47 -2.17
CA GLN A 137 -21.84 40.34 -3.03
C GLN A 137 -23.34 39.99 -2.98
N ALA A 138 -23.68 38.71 -3.09
CA ALA A 138 -25.06 38.25 -3.05
C ALA A 138 -25.72 38.51 -1.69
N LYS A 139 -24.99 38.34 -0.58
CA LYS A 139 -25.48 38.70 0.75
C LYS A 139 -25.76 40.19 0.83
N ARG A 140 -24.80 41.03 0.46
CA ARG A 140 -24.96 42.49 0.55
C ARG A 140 -26.07 43.00 -0.36
N MET A 141 -26.19 42.43 -1.56
CA MET A 141 -27.29 42.70 -2.49
C MET A 141 -28.65 42.31 -1.89
N GLU A 142 -28.76 41.13 -1.26
CA GLU A 142 -29.97 40.69 -0.56
C GLU A 142 -30.35 41.72 0.53
N ASP A 143 -29.40 42.12 1.38
CA ASP A 143 -29.60 43.10 2.45
C ASP A 143 -30.06 44.47 1.91
N LEU A 144 -29.40 44.99 0.87
CA LEU A 144 -29.75 46.28 0.25
C LEU A 144 -31.15 46.26 -0.37
N LEU A 145 -31.53 45.19 -1.08
CA LEU A 145 -32.87 45.09 -1.66
C LEU A 145 -33.96 45.02 -0.58
N TYR A 146 -33.68 44.41 0.58
CA TYR A 146 -34.59 44.45 1.72
C TYR A 146 -34.70 45.86 2.33
N GLN A 147 -33.60 46.57 2.50
CA GLN A 147 -33.60 47.97 2.97
C GLN A 147 -34.42 48.88 2.04
N LEU A 148 -34.19 48.78 0.73
CA LEU A 148 -34.95 49.54 -0.25
C LEU A 148 -36.45 49.18 -0.22
N LYS A 149 -36.79 47.92 0.03
CA LYS A 149 -38.18 47.53 0.19
C LYS A 149 -38.83 48.21 1.40
N GLU A 150 -38.10 48.39 2.50
CA GLU A 150 -38.55 49.12 3.69
C GLU A 150 -38.67 50.64 3.43
N GLU A 151 -37.78 51.20 2.61
CA GLU A 151 -37.85 52.59 2.14
C GLU A 151 -39.03 52.87 1.17
N GLY A 152 -39.80 51.83 0.80
CA GLY A 152 -41.01 51.94 -0.01
C GLY A 152 -40.85 51.53 -1.48
N TYR A 153 -39.67 51.04 -1.88
CA TYR A 153 -39.43 50.54 -3.23
C TYR A 153 -40.08 49.18 -3.45
N SER A 154 -40.80 49.01 -4.56
CA SER A 154 -41.42 47.73 -4.92
C SER A 154 -40.60 47.01 -5.99
N PHE A 155 -40.26 45.74 -5.73
CA PHE A 155 -39.52 44.91 -6.66
C PHE A 155 -40.39 43.76 -7.18
N PRO A 156 -40.47 43.53 -8.50
CA PRO A 156 -41.31 42.48 -9.07
C PRO A 156 -40.69 41.08 -8.88
N GLY A 157 -41.53 40.09 -8.56
CA GLY A 157 -41.11 38.69 -8.45
C GLY A 157 -40.48 38.32 -7.10
N ARG A 158 -39.66 37.26 -7.09
CA ARG A 158 -39.00 36.77 -5.87
C ARG A 158 -37.66 37.46 -5.67
N MET A 159 -37.39 37.91 -4.44
CA MET A 159 -36.14 38.59 -4.07
C MET A 159 -34.89 37.80 -4.50
N ARG A 160 -34.88 36.49 -4.25
CA ARG A 160 -33.77 35.61 -4.63
C ARG A 160 -33.46 35.64 -6.12
N ASP A 161 -34.48 35.71 -6.97
CA ASP A 161 -34.28 35.69 -8.43
C ASP A 161 -33.70 37.04 -8.91
N GLN A 162 -34.07 38.14 -8.24
CA GLN A 162 -33.49 39.46 -8.49
C GLN A 162 -32.00 39.52 -8.08
N VAL A 163 -31.66 38.98 -6.90
CA VAL A 163 -30.25 38.89 -6.45
C VAL A 163 -29.44 38.02 -7.42
N ALA A 164 -30.03 36.92 -7.93
CA ALA A 164 -29.36 36.01 -8.87
C ALA A 164 -29.01 36.74 -10.17
N GLU A 165 -29.97 37.50 -10.69
CA GLU A 165 -29.79 38.27 -11.91
C GLU A 165 -28.78 39.42 -11.74
N ALA A 166 -28.86 40.17 -10.63
CA ALA A 166 -27.95 41.27 -10.32
C ALA A 166 -26.49 40.79 -10.17
N CYS A 167 -26.29 39.60 -9.60
CA CYS A 167 -24.98 38.96 -9.46
C CYS A 167 -24.57 38.12 -10.68
N GLN A 168 -25.38 38.08 -11.74
CA GLN A 168 -25.16 37.28 -12.97
C GLN A 168 -24.89 35.79 -12.72
N VAL A 169 -25.57 35.20 -11.73
CA VAL A 169 -25.45 33.79 -11.37
C VAL A 169 -26.81 33.09 -11.37
N SER A 170 -26.81 31.76 -11.47
CA SER A 170 -28.06 31.01 -11.37
C SER A 170 -28.63 31.05 -9.95
N ALA A 171 -29.95 30.97 -9.82
CA ALA A 171 -30.60 30.85 -8.51
C ALA A 171 -30.10 29.62 -7.71
N SER A 172 -29.75 28.54 -8.41
CA SER A 172 -29.14 27.35 -7.81
C SER A 172 -27.74 27.62 -7.26
N LYS A 173 -26.92 28.41 -7.96
CA LYS A 173 -25.60 28.83 -7.46
C LYS A 173 -25.74 29.71 -6.22
N LEU A 174 -26.66 30.68 -6.20
CA LEU A 174 -26.95 31.47 -5.01
C LEU A 174 -27.37 30.62 -3.80
N ALA A 175 -28.24 29.63 -4.03
CA ALA A 175 -28.65 28.73 -2.96
C ALA A 175 -27.45 27.96 -2.38
N ARG A 176 -26.50 27.52 -3.23
CA ARG A 176 -25.26 26.87 -2.78
C ARG A 176 -24.37 27.81 -1.97
N LEU A 177 -24.11 29.02 -2.47
CA LEU A 177 -23.29 30.02 -1.78
C LEU A 177 -23.90 30.42 -0.44
N LYS A 178 -25.24 30.53 -0.36
CA LYS A 178 -25.95 30.76 0.91
C LYS A 178 -25.72 29.63 1.91
N VAL A 179 -25.77 28.37 1.48
CA VAL A 179 -25.47 27.22 2.35
C VAL A 179 -24.03 27.25 2.85
N ILE A 180 -23.07 27.56 1.98
CA ILE A 180 -21.64 27.71 2.36
C ILE A 180 -21.52 28.79 3.44
N ARG A 181 -22.04 29.99 3.17
CA ARG A 181 -22.02 31.12 4.10
C ARG A 181 -22.60 30.79 5.47
N ASP A 182 -23.74 30.11 5.49
CA ASP A 182 -24.52 29.91 6.71
C ASP A 182 -24.03 28.72 7.56
N LYS A 183 -23.33 27.74 6.96
CA LYS A 183 -22.99 26.47 7.62
C LYS A 183 -21.51 26.13 7.71
N LEU A 184 -20.66 26.76 6.90
CA LEU A 184 -19.23 26.48 6.89
C LEU A 184 -18.57 27.13 8.12
N ILE A 185 -17.79 26.36 8.90
CA ILE A 185 -17.06 26.91 10.06
C ILE A 185 -15.89 27.80 9.61
N ALA A 186 -15.43 28.69 10.51
CA ALA A 186 -14.41 29.69 10.20
C ALA A 186 -13.13 29.11 9.54
N PRO A 187 -12.50 28.02 10.02
CA PRO A 187 -11.31 27.47 9.37
C PRO A 187 -11.52 27.09 7.90
N TRP A 188 -12.69 26.57 7.57
CA TRP A 188 -13.02 26.22 6.18
C TRP A 188 -13.45 27.44 5.36
N MET A 189 -14.07 28.44 6.00
CA MET A 189 -14.41 29.71 5.35
C MET A 189 -13.15 30.45 4.92
N ASP A 190 -12.14 30.53 5.78
CA ASP A 190 -10.86 31.18 5.47
C ASP A 190 -10.19 30.54 4.24
N ARG A 191 -10.18 29.20 4.17
CA ARG A 191 -9.67 28.46 3.00
C ARG A 191 -10.49 28.70 1.72
N PHE A 192 -11.80 28.90 1.85
CA PHE A 192 -12.68 29.21 0.72
C PHE A 192 -12.43 30.62 0.19
N GLU A 193 -12.29 31.61 1.08
CA GLU A 193 -11.98 33.00 0.73
C GLU A 193 -10.58 33.16 0.13
N ALA A 194 -9.60 32.40 0.64
CA ALA A 194 -8.25 32.34 0.09
C ALA A 194 -8.17 31.61 -1.27
N GLY A 195 -9.24 30.96 -1.72
CA GLY A 195 -9.27 30.20 -2.97
C GLY A 195 -8.53 28.86 -2.92
N GLU A 196 -8.22 28.37 -1.72
CA GLU A 196 -7.55 27.07 -1.50
C GLU A 196 -8.50 25.88 -1.74
N ILE A 197 -9.81 26.11 -1.60
CA ILE A 197 -10.85 25.11 -1.84
C ILE A 197 -11.86 25.56 -2.89
N SER A 198 -12.35 24.62 -3.69
CA SER A 198 -13.36 24.90 -4.70
C SER A 198 -14.77 25.05 -4.09
N GLU A 199 -15.68 25.70 -4.82
CA GLU A 199 -17.09 25.83 -4.43
C GLU A 199 -17.76 24.47 -4.17
N ASP A 200 -17.43 23.44 -4.96
CA ASP A 200 -18.01 22.10 -4.80
C ASP A 200 -17.51 21.44 -3.50
N VAL A 201 -16.22 21.60 -3.16
CA VAL A 201 -15.66 21.12 -1.88
C VAL A 201 -16.29 21.86 -0.70
N ALA A 202 -16.33 23.19 -0.75
CA ALA A 202 -16.91 24.02 0.30
C ALA A 202 -18.39 23.68 0.53
N TYR A 203 -19.17 23.53 -0.55
CA TYR A 203 -20.58 23.14 -0.47
C TYR A 203 -20.75 21.74 0.14
N THR A 204 -19.94 20.77 -0.28
CA THR A 204 -19.98 19.41 0.28
C THR A 204 -19.67 19.40 1.77
N ILE A 205 -18.68 20.18 2.24
CA ILE A 205 -18.36 20.30 3.67
C ILE A 205 -19.48 21.01 4.43
N ALA A 206 -20.04 22.10 3.89
CA ALA A 206 -21.12 22.87 4.51
C ALA A 206 -22.43 22.07 4.68
N GLN A 207 -22.64 21.02 3.88
CA GLN A 207 -23.74 20.08 4.05
C GLN A 207 -23.56 19.13 5.23
N MET A 208 -22.34 19.01 5.76
CA MET A 208 -22.03 18.14 6.90
C MET A 208 -22.26 18.86 8.23
N GLY A 209 -22.56 18.08 9.28
CA GLY A 209 -22.65 18.60 10.64
C GLY A 209 -21.31 19.17 11.13
N GLN A 210 -21.35 20.11 12.09
CA GLN A 210 -20.14 20.81 12.56
C GLN A 210 -19.06 19.85 13.10
N ASP A 211 -19.43 18.74 13.76
CA ASP A 211 -18.49 17.74 14.26
C ASP A 211 -17.65 17.09 13.14
N TYR A 212 -18.26 16.86 11.98
CA TYR A 212 -17.54 16.39 10.79
C TYR A 212 -16.62 17.47 10.26
N GLN A 213 -17.07 18.72 10.19
CA GLN A 213 -16.24 19.82 9.69
C GLN A 213 -14.99 20.00 10.56
N ILE A 214 -15.12 19.90 11.89
CA ILE A 214 -13.99 19.96 12.84
C ILE A 214 -13.05 18.76 12.65
N SER A 215 -13.60 17.55 12.51
CA SER A 215 -12.78 16.34 12.31
C SER A 215 -12.03 16.36 10.98
N LEU A 216 -12.69 16.82 9.91
CA LEU A 216 -12.10 16.97 8.59
C LEU A 216 -11.03 18.08 8.59
N ASP A 217 -11.26 19.20 9.28
CA ASP A 217 -10.28 20.27 9.38
C ASP A 217 -8.96 19.76 10.01
N LYS A 218 -9.06 18.96 11.08
CA LYS A 218 -7.91 18.27 11.68
C LYS A 218 -7.22 17.33 10.70
N ILE A 219 -7.98 16.49 9.99
CA ILE A 219 -7.45 15.54 8.99
C ILE A 219 -6.67 16.25 7.88
N PHE A 220 -7.26 17.31 7.31
CA PHE A 220 -6.67 18.03 6.17
C PHE A 220 -5.60 19.05 6.58
N SER A 221 -5.43 19.31 7.89
CA SER A 221 -4.30 20.08 8.40
C SER A 221 -3.01 19.24 8.52
N GLU A 222 -3.09 17.91 8.39
CA GLU A 222 -1.90 17.05 8.40
C GLU A 222 -1.15 17.11 7.05
N PRO A 223 0.21 17.24 7.04
CA PRO A 223 1.01 17.40 5.82
C PRO A 223 0.92 16.26 4.79
N ARG A 224 0.37 15.11 5.20
CA ARG A 224 0.32 13.87 4.40
C ARG A 224 -1.03 13.63 3.74
N CYS A 225 -1.97 14.57 3.87
CA CYS A 225 -3.29 14.40 3.27
C CYS A 225 -3.22 14.49 1.74
N TYR A 226 -3.90 13.56 1.06
CA TYR A 226 -4.09 13.59 -0.40
C TYR A 226 -4.87 14.85 -0.81
N GLY A 227 -4.78 15.23 -2.09
CA GLY A 227 -5.42 16.44 -2.61
C GLY A 227 -6.87 16.62 -2.16
N LEU A 228 -7.19 17.82 -1.71
CA LEU A 228 -8.49 18.18 -1.15
C LEU A 228 -9.55 18.29 -2.26
N THR A 229 -10.26 17.20 -2.49
CA THR A 229 -11.33 17.06 -3.49
C THR A 229 -12.66 16.68 -2.84
N LYS A 230 -13.77 16.81 -3.58
CA LYS A 230 -15.08 16.36 -3.12
C LYS A 230 -15.08 14.87 -2.73
N ASN A 231 -14.52 14.01 -3.58
CA ASN A 231 -14.48 12.56 -3.35
C ASN A 231 -13.70 12.20 -2.09
N THR A 232 -12.60 12.91 -1.82
CA THR A 232 -11.80 12.66 -0.61
C THR A 232 -12.53 13.10 0.64
N VAL A 233 -13.22 14.25 0.61
CA VAL A 233 -14.05 14.74 1.73
C VAL A 233 -15.19 13.77 2.01
N GLU A 234 -15.93 13.33 0.99
CA GLU A 234 -16.99 12.33 1.13
C GLU A 234 -16.45 10.98 1.62
N GLY A 235 -15.28 10.57 1.12
CA GLY A 235 -14.59 9.36 1.58
C GLY A 235 -14.25 9.42 3.07
N TYR A 236 -13.64 10.51 3.55
CA TYR A 236 -13.34 10.67 4.97
C TYR A 236 -14.62 10.77 5.81
N ARG A 237 -15.68 11.42 5.33
CA ARG A 237 -16.99 11.41 6.02
C ARG A 237 -17.49 9.98 6.24
N LEU A 238 -17.48 9.15 5.20
CA LEU A 238 -17.86 7.74 5.31
C LEU A 238 -16.96 6.97 6.30
N ARG A 239 -15.65 7.25 6.31
CA ARG A 239 -14.74 6.66 7.30
C ARG A 239 -15.08 7.08 8.73
N LEU A 240 -15.46 8.33 8.94
CA LEU A 240 -15.91 8.82 10.25
C LEU A 240 -17.22 8.15 10.68
N ASP A 241 -18.15 7.94 9.74
CA ASP A 241 -19.39 7.19 9.98
C ASP A 241 -19.10 5.73 10.39
N GLU A 242 -18.20 5.06 9.66
CA GLU A 242 -17.76 3.70 9.98
C GLU A 242 -17.09 3.63 11.35
N ILE A 243 -16.20 4.58 11.67
CA ILE A 243 -15.56 4.65 12.99
C ILE A 243 -16.61 4.86 14.06
N ALA A 244 -17.56 5.78 13.87
CA ALA A 244 -18.65 6.04 14.82
C ALA A 244 -19.53 4.81 15.05
N ALA A 245 -19.77 4.00 14.01
CA ALA A 245 -20.55 2.77 14.09
C ALA A 245 -19.82 1.60 14.79
N ILE A 246 -18.51 1.68 15.03
CA ILE A 246 -17.79 0.63 15.76
C ILE A 246 -18.36 0.48 17.17
N GLU A 247 -18.85 -0.72 17.48
CA GLU A 247 -19.28 -1.14 18.81
C GLU A 247 -18.08 -1.58 19.66
N CYS A 248 -18.02 -1.09 20.90
CA CYS A 248 -16.95 -1.45 21.82
C CYS A 248 -17.24 -2.81 22.47
N ALA A 249 -16.28 -3.73 22.41
CA ALA A 249 -16.38 -5.03 23.08
C ALA A 249 -16.51 -4.92 24.62
N HIS A 250 -16.12 -3.77 25.20
CA HIS A 250 -16.18 -3.52 26.65
C HIS A 250 -17.46 -2.77 27.10
N GLY A 251 -18.50 -2.71 26.25
CA GLY A 251 -19.87 -2.35 26.68
C GLY A 251 -20.15 -0.87 26.98
N SER A 252 -19.33 0.06 26.46
CA SER A 252 -19.51 1.52 26.63
C SER A 252 -19.19 2.29 25.34
N ALA A 253 -19.43 3.61 25.32
CA ALA A 253 -18.95 4.46 24.24
C ALA A 253 -17.43 4.32 24.09
N CYS A 254 -16.96 4.02 22.88
CA CYS A 254 -15.54 3.78 22.62
C CYS A 254 -14.71 5.05 22.94
N THR A 255 -13.83 4.95 23.93
CA THR A 255 -12.92 6.04 24.34
C THR A 255 -11.74 6.22 23.38
N ASN A 256 -11.55 5.30 22.43
CA ASN A 256 -10.44 5.35 21.46
C ASN A 256 -10.85 5.95 20.11
N ARG A 257 -12.05 6.52 19.96
CA ARG A 257 -12.55 7.05 18.68
C ARG A 257 -11.65 8.14 18.12
N GLU A 258 -11.20 9.09 18.93
CA GLU A 258 -10.30 10.16 18.47
C GLU A 258 -8.99 9.61 17.91
N ARG A 259 -8.36 8.64 18.59
CA ARG A 259 -7.14 7.98 18.10
C ARG A 259 -7.38 7.16 16.82
N MET A 260 -8.59 6.63 16.60
CA MET A 260 -8.97 5.99 15.33
C MET A 260 -9.09 7.02 14.19
N ILE A 261 -9.60 8.22 14.49
CA ILE A 261 -9.69 9.34 13.55
C ILE A 261 -8.28 9.82 13.18
N GLU A 262 -7.41 10.04 14.16
CA GLU A 262 -5.98 10.37 13.94
C GLU A 262 -5.26 9.30 13.11
N HIS A 263 -5.49 8.02 13.41
CA HIS A 263 -4.91 6.94 12.63
C HIS A 263 -5.39 6.94 11.17
N THR A 264 -6.61 7.41 10.94
CA THR A 264 -7.20 7.57 9.60
C THR A 264 -6.62 8.80 8.89
N ALA A 265 -6.39 9.89 9.62
CA ALA A 265 -5.74 11.11 9.10
C ALA A 265 -4.34 10.82 8.56
N LYS A 266 -3.57 9.97 9.26
CA LYS A 266 -2.23 9.54 8.85
C LYS A 266 -2.19 8.65 7.61
N GLN A 267 -3.32 8.17 7.10
CA GLN A 267 -3.36 7.36 5.89
C GLN A 267 -3.31 8.26 4.64
N ALA A 268 -2.62 7.78 3.60
CA ALA A 268 -2.50 8.49 2.34
C ALA A 268 -3.85 8.66 1.59
N SER A 269 -4.92 7.97 1.98
CA SER A 269 -6.24 8.15 1.36
C SER A 269 -7.37 7.56 2.23
N PRO A 270 -8.60 8.10 2.14
CA PRO A 270 -9.74 7.61 2.92
C PRO A 270 -10.10 6.16 2.62
N TYR A 271 -9.77 5.64 1.43
CA TYR A 271 -10.10 4.26 1.05
C TYR A 271 -9.22 3.20 1.72
N TRP A 272 -8.13 3.61 2.36
CA TRP A 272 -7.19 2.73 3.07
C TRP A 272 -7.40 2.73 4.60
N GLY A 273 -8.53 3.24 5.09
CA GLY A 273 -8.84 3.29 6.51
C GLY A 273 -8.75 1.91 7.17
N LYS A 274 -7.85 1.78 8.15
CA LYS A 274 -7.54 0.50 8.82
C LYS A 274 -8.48 0.17 9.97
N CYS A 275 -9.07 1.17 10.62
CA CYS A 275 -9.96 1.00 11.76
C CYS A 275 -11.37 0.64 11.28
N LYS A 276 -11.68 -0.67 11.22
CA LYS A 276 -13.00 -1.20 10.82
C LYS A 276 -13.73 -1.95 11.94
N THR A 277 -13.01 -2.37 12.97
CA THR A 277 -13.53 -3.16 14.09
C THR A 277 -12.97 -2.63 15.41
N CYS A 278 -13.56 -3.06 16.52
CA CYS A 278 -13.02 -2.80 17.85
C CYS A 278 -11.56 -3.28 17.94
N CYS A 279 -10.68 -2.53 18.62
CA CYS A 279 -9.28 -2.92 18.80
C CYS A 279 -9.11 -4.30 19.45
N ALA A 280 -10.09 -4.75 20.25
CA ALA A 280 -10.13 -6.10 20.81
C ALA A 280 -10.19 -7.19 19.74
N SER A 281 -10.83 -6.93 18.60
CA SER A 281 -10.99 -7.89 17.49
C SER A 281 -10.20 -7.48 16.24
N CYS A 282 -9.24 -6.57 16.37
CA CYS A 282 -8.48 -6.07 15.24
C CYS A 282 -7.25 -6.95 14.97
N ASN A 283 -7.14 -7.52 13.77
CA ASN A 283 -6.02 -8.40 13.40
C ASN A 283 -4.66 -7.71 13.42
N SER A 284 -4.63 -6.39 13.24
CA SER A 284 -3.39 -5.59 13.26
C SER A 284 -3.09 -4.99 14.63
N ARG A 285 -3.83 -5.35 15.69
CA ARG A 285 -3.67 -4.75 17.03
C ARG A 285 -2.27 -4.94 17.63
N SER A 286 -1.56 -6.00 17.23
CA SER A 286 -0.22 -6.32 17.74
C SER A 286 0.89 -5.38 17.29
N THR A 287 0.70 -4.66 16.18
CA THR A 287 1.69 -3.73 15.63
C THR A 287 1.14 -2.30 15.49
N CYS A 288 -0.05 -2.04 16.01
CA CYS A 288 -0.73 -0.77 15.85
C CYS A 288 -0.38 0.21 16.98
N GLU A 289 0.25 1.32 16.64
CA GLU A 289 0.56 2.42 17.58
C GLU A 289 -0.69 3.12 18.16
N HIS A 290 -1.85 2.95 17.50
CA HIS A 290 -3.13 3.57 17.87
C HIS A 290 -4.08 2.58 18.57
N VAL A 291 -3.54 1.44 19.03
CA VAL A 291 -4.32 0.45 19.78
C VAL A 291 -4.86 1.04 21.08
N CYS A 292 -6.11 0.70 21.43
CA CYS A 292 -6.78 1.32 22.57
C CYS A 292 -6.12 0.92 23.90
N PRO A 293 -6.04 1.84 24.88
CA PRO A 293 -5.43 1.56 26.19
C PRO A 293 -6.00 0.33 26.90
N MET A 294 -7.29 0.04 26.71
CA MET A 294 -7.96 -1.11 27.34
C MET A 294 -7.43 -2.47 26.88
N VAL A 295 -6.85 -2.58 25.68
CA VAL A 295 -6.29 -3.84 25.16
C VAL A 295 -4.76 -3.80 25.04
N GLN A 296 -4.12 -2.68 25.38
CA GLN A 296 -2.66 -2.54 25.28
C GLN A 296 -1.92 -3.60 26.10
N GLU A 297 -2.35 -3.81 27.34
CA GLU A 297 -1.74 -4.81 28.21
C GLU A 297 -1.96 -6.23 27.68
N GLN A 298 -3.19 -6.56 27.27
CA GLN A 298 -3.50 -7.85 26.65
C GLN A 298 -2.63 -8.12 25.42
N VAL A 299 -2.49 -7.14 24.53
CA VAL A 299 -1.67 -7.24 23.32
C VAL A 299 -0.19 -7.45 23.68
N ALA A 300 0.31 -6.75 24.69
CA ALA A 300 1.68 -6.92 25.15
C ALA A 300 1.93 -8.32 25.75
N GLN A 301 0.96 -8.85 26.52
CA GLN A 301 1.02 -10.21 27.06
C GLN A 301 1.03 -11.26 25.94
N GLU A 302 0.12 -11.14 24.96
CA GLU A 302 0.05 -12.03 23.79
C GLU A 302 1.32 -11.96 22.90
N ALA A 303 1.95 -10.79 22.81
CA ALA A 303 3.22 -10.64 22.10
C ALA A 303 4.36 -11.37 22.81
N LYS A 304 4.45 -11.24 24.14
CA LYS A 304 5.44 -11.97 24.96
C LYS A 304 5.24 -13.48 24.88
N ALA A 305 4.00 -13.95 24.96
CA ALA A 305 3.67 -15.37 24.84
C ALA A 305 4.13 -15.93 23.48
N ARG A 306 3.79 -15.26 22.37
CA ARG A 306 4.25 -15.65 21.02
C ARG A 306 5.76 -15.65 20.87
N GLN A 307 6.46 -14.69 21.49
CA GLN A 307 7.91 -14.66 21.46
C GLN A 307 8.50 -15.87 22.21
N MET A 308 7.96 -16.20 23.37
CA MET A 308 8.38 -17.37 24.16
C MET A 308 8.14 -18.68 23.40
N GLU A 309 6.98 -18.82 22.74
CA GLU A 309 6.67 -19.99 21.88
C GLU A 309 7.66 -20.11 20.71
N LEU A 310 8.03 -18.98 20.08
CA LEU A 310 9.00 -18.97 18.99
C LEU A 310 10.41 -19.37 19.47
N GLU A 311 10.82 -18.89 20.64
CA GLU A 311 12.09 -19.25 21.27
C GLU A 311 12.12 -20.74 21.65
N GLU A 312 11.03 -21.28 22.20
CA GLU A 312 10.90 -22.71 22.51
C GLU A 312 10.93 -23.58 21.24
N ALA A 313 10.20 -23.18 20.19
CA ALA A 313 10.20 -23.89 18.90
C ALA A 313 11.59 -23.88 18.25
N LYS A 314 12.30 -22.75 18.33
CA LYS A 314 13.68 -22.64 17.86
C LYS A 314 14.62 -23.56 18.65
N ALA A 315 14.52 -23.58 19.98
CA ALA A 315 15.33 -24.44 20.83
C ALA A 315 15.08 -25.93 20.54
N LYS A 316 13.82 -26.35 20.37
CA LYS A 316 13.47 -27.72 19.95
C LYS A 316 14.05 -28.06 18.57
N GLY A 317 13.97 -27.13 17.61
CA GLY A 317 14.56 -27.31 16.29
C GLY A 317 16.09 -27.45 16.33
N GLU A 318 16.77 -26.66 17.15
CA GLU A 318 18.22 -26.75 17.35
C GLU A 318 18.62 -28.08 18.02
N GLU A 319 17.86 -28.55 19.01
CA GLU A 319 18.08 -29.85 19.67
C GLU A 319 17.90 -31.03 18.69
N GLU A 320 16.83 -31.03 17.89
CA GLU A 320 16.59 -32.07 16.88
C GLU A 320 17.67 -32.07 15.79
N ALA A 321 18.09 -30.88 15.34
CA ALA A 321 19.18 -30.74 14.38
C ALA A 321 20.50 -31.29 14.94
N ALA A 322 20.81 -31.00 16.21
CA ALA A 322 22.00 -31.53 16.89
C ALA A 322 21.95 -33.07 17.00
N LYS A 323 20.79 -33.65 17.34
CA LYS A 323 20.61 -35.12 17.36
C LYS A 323 20.81 -35.75 15.98
N ARG A 324 20.25 -35.15 14.93
CA ARG A 324 20.45 -35.63 13.54
C ARG A 324 21.90 -35.54 13.11
N ALA A 325 22.57 -34.42 13.39
CA ALA A 325 23.99 -34.23 13.10
C ALA A 325 24.86 -35.27 13.83
N ALA A 326 24.61 -35.51 15.12
CA ALA A 326 25.33 -36.53 15.89
C ALA A 326 25.14 -37.94 15.30
N LYS A 327 23.92 -38.29 14.87
CA LYS A 327 23.64 -39.55 14.18
C LYS A 327 24.41 -39.67 12.86
N MET A 328 24.40 -38.62 12.03
CA MET A 328 25.14 -38.60 10.76
C MET A 328 26.66 -38.73 10.96
N VAL A 329 27.23 -38.08 11.98
CA VAL A 329 28.66 -38.23 12.32
C VAL A 329 28.98 -39.67 12.72
N ALA A 330 28.14 -40.30 13.55
CA ALA A 330 28.33 -41.69 13.96
C ALA A 330 28.22 -42.68 12.77
N GLU A 331 27.25 -42.45 11.87
CA GLU A 331 27.08 -43.24 10.64
C GLU A 331 28.27 -43.07 9.70
N ALA A 332 28.75 -41.84 9.48
CA ALA A 332 29.94 -41.57 8.69
C ALA A 332 31.19 -42.25 9.26
N GLU A 333 31.37 -42.25 10.59
CA GLU A 333 32.48 -42.95 11.23
C GLU A 333 32.38 -44.48 11.04
N CYS A 334 31.17 -45.04 11.13
CA CYS A 334 30.92 -46.46 10.86
C CYS A 334 31.26 -46.82 9.41
N ASN A 335 30.80 -46.01 8.45
CA ASN A 335 31.05 -46.23 7.03
C ASN A 335 32.54 -46.10 6.69
N ARG A 336 33.24 -45.11 7.25
CA ARG A 336 34.70 -45.00 7.15
C ARG A 336 35.41 -46.27 7.61
N LYS A 337 35.00 -46.84 8.75
CA LYS A 337 35.56 -48.11 9.26
C LYS A 337 35.27 -49.30 8.34
N ARG A 338 34.10 -49.33 7.70
CA ARG A 338 33.74 -50.39 6.73
C ARG A 338 34.61 -50.31 5.48
N TRP A 339 34.77 -49.13 4.89
CA TRP A 339 35.67 -48.91 3.76
C TRP A 339 37.11 -49.28 4.09
N GLN A 340 37.60 -48.88 5.26
CA GLN A 340 38.95 -49.25 5.71
C GLN A 340 39.16 -50.76 5.80
N ARG A 341 38.17 -51.50 6.32
CA ARG A 341 38.23 -52.98 6.39
C ARG A 341 38.16 -53.62 5.01
N LEU A 342 37.41 -53.02 4.08
CA LEU A 342 37.38 -53.47 2.69
C LEU A 342 38.75 -53.31 2.04
N GLY A 343 39.42 -52.18 2.26
CA GLY A 343 40.82 -51.98 1.84
C GLY A 343 41.75 -53.06 2.40
N GLN A 344 41.65 -53.36 3.69
CA GLN A 344 42.43 -54.43 4.34
C GLN A 344 42.17 -55.81 3.75
N GLU A 345 40.94 -56.11 3.31
CA GLU A 345 40.63 -57.36 2.61
C GLU A 345 41.29 -57.43 1.23
N PHE A 346 41.27 -56.34 0.47
CA PHE A 346 41.96 -56.29 -0.82
C PHE A 346 43.47 -56.44 -0.67
N ASP A 347 44.08 -55.76 0.32
CA ASP A 347 45.50 -55.91 0.63
C ASP A 347 45.85 -57.35 1.02
N ARG A 348 45.01 -57.98 1.86
CA ARG A 348 45.18 -59.40 2.25
C ARG A 348 45.14 -60.33 1.05
N LEU A 349 44.29 -60.04 0.06
CA LEU A 349 44.11 -60.84 -1.15
C LEU A 349 45.12 -60.48 -2.25
N GLY A 350 45.95 -59.45 -2.04
CA GLY A 350 46.92 -58.97 -3.03
C GLY A 350 46.27 -58.38 -4.29
N ILE A 351 45.09 -57.75 -4.16
CA ILE A 351 44.36 -57.15 -5.27
C ILE A 351 44.75 -55.67 -5.37
N ASP A 352 45.32 -55.26 -6.50
CA ASP A 352 45.71 -53.87 -6.72
C ASP A 352 44.51 -52.92 -6.88
N ARG A 353 44.72 -51.62 -6.60
CA ARG A 353 43.66 -50.60 -6.58
C ARG A 353 42.98 -50.38 -7.93
N GLU A 354 43.69 -50.58 -9.05
CA GLU A 354 43.11 -50.44 -10.40
C GLU A 354 42.13 -51.58 -10.67
N LYS A 355 42.49 -52.81 -10.26
CA LYS A 355 41.60 -53.97 -10.32
C LYS A 355 40.41 -53.84 -9.38
N VAL A 356 40.60 -53.24 -8.20
CA VAL A 356 39.49 -52.91 -7.30
C VAL A 356 38.55 -51.90 -7.96
N ALA A 357 39.05 -50.80 -8.52
CA ALA A 357 38.22 -49.79 -9.20
C ALA A 357 37.43 -50.36 -10.38
N ARG A 358 37.99 -51.33 -11.11
CA ARG A 358 37.29 -52.06 -12.17
C ARG A 358 36.07 -52.87 -11.70
N MET A 359 35.94 -53.15 -10.40
CA MET A 359 34.74 -53.79 -9.85
C MET A 359 33.53 -52.84 -9.79
N TRP A 360 33.76 -51.52 -9.81
CA TRP A 360 32.69 -50.52 -9.85
C TRP A 360 32.46 -49.95 -11.24
N VAL A 361 33.53 -49.77 -12.02
CA VAL A 361 33.47 -49.12 -13.34
C VAL A 361 34.41 -49.83 -14.30
N ASP A 362 33.90 -50.30 -15.45
CA ASP A 362 34.68 -51.07 -16.43
C ASP A 362 36.00 -50.39 -16.85
N VAL A 363 35.98 -49.06 -17.02
CA VAL A 363 37.13 -48.24 -17.39
C VAL A 363 37.21 -47.06 -16.40
N PRO A 364 37.86 -47.23 -15.24
CA PRO A 364 37.89 -46.20 -14.21
C PRO A 364 38.84 -45.07 -14.59
N GLU A 365 38.38 -43.83 -14.44
CA GLU A 365 39.21 -42.64 -14.61
C GLU A 365 40.20 -42.48 -13.43
N PRO A 366 41.36 -41.80 -13.62
CA PRO A 366 42.34 -41.62 -12.54
C PRO A 366 41.76 -41.00 -11.26
N GLU A 367 40.83 -40.06 -11.39
CA GLU A 367 40.14 -39.42 -10.26
C GLU A 367 39.28 -40.42 -9.46
N GLN A 368 38.65 -41.38 -10.15
CA GLN A 368 37.86 -42.43 -9.51
C GLN A 368 38.77 -43.41 -8.76
N ILE A 369 39.90 -43.79 -9.35
CA ILE A 369 40.89 -44.65 -8.68
C ILE A 369 41.43 -43.95 -7.42
N GLU A 370 41.73 -42.65 -7.47
CA GLU A 370 42.17 -41.87 -6.31
C GLU A 370 41.08 -41.78 -5.23
N ALA A 371 39.84 -41.49 -5.62
CA ALA A 371 38.71 -41.39 -4.69
C ALA A 371 38.47 -42.72 -3.95
N LEU A 372 38.41 -43.82 -4.70
CA LEU A 372 38.21 -45.15 -4.13
C LEU A 372 39.38 -45.58 -3.25
N SER A 373 40.62 -45.29 -3.66
CA SER A 373 41.80 -45.59 -2.84
C SER A 373 41.76 -44.84 -1.50
N SER A 374 41.42 -43.55 -1.53
CA SER A 374 41.28 -42.73 -0.33
C SER A 374 40.22 -43.31 0.62
N MET A 375 39.06 -43.69 0.09
CA MET A 375 37.99 -44.30 0.87
C MET A 375 38.43 -45.63 1.50
N LEU A 376 39.08 -46.51 0.73
CA LEU A 376 39.58 -47.79 1.21
C LEU A 376 40.68 -47.67 2.27
N ASP A 377 41.38 -46.54 2.33
CA ASP A 377 42.34 -46.22 3.39
C ASP A 377 41.66 -45.63 4.64
N GLY A 378 40.37 -45.29 4.53
CA GLY A 378 39.57 -44.64 5.57
C GLY A 378 39.65 -43.12 5.54
N ASP A 379 40.16 -42.53 4.46
CA ASP A 379 40.27 -41.10 4.27
C ASP A 379 39.13 -40.54 3.41
N MET A 380 38.89 -39.23 3.54
CA MET A 380 37.91 -38.54 2.69
C MET A 380 38.49 -38.30 1.30
N PRO A 381 37.81 -38.72 0.22
CA PRO A 381 38.27 -38.47 -1.14
C PRO A 381 38.19 -36.97 -1.48
N LYS A 382 39.08 -36.52 -2.37
CA LYS A 382 39.03 -35.13 -2.90
C LYS A 382 37.74 -34.84 -3.66
N ASN A 383 37.25 -35.83 -4.40
CA ASN A 383 35.96 -35.78 -5.08
C ASN A 383 35.01 -36.84 -4.49
N PRO A 384 34.14 -36.47 -3.55
CA PRO A 384 33.22 -37.41 -2.89
C PRO A 384 32.03 -37.82 -3.77
N ASN A 385 31.89 -37.27 -4.97
CA ASN A 385 30.76 -37.59 -5.85
C ASN A 385 31.03 -38.79 -6.77
N CYS A 386 32.24 -39.35 -6.75
CA CYS A 386 32.60 -40.48 -7.62
C CYS A 386 31.96 -41.80 -7.19
N PHE A 387 31.70 -41.97 -5.88
CA PHE A 387 31.14 -43.18 -5.26
C PHE A 387 30.28 -42.79 -4.05
N ASP A 388 29.37 -43.67 -3.63
CA ASP A 388 28.62 -43.45 -2.39
C ASP A 388 29.55 -43.63 -1.18
N LEU A 389 29.50 -42.68 -0.25
CA LEU A 389 30.28 -42.76 0.99
C LEU A 389 29.73 -43.86 1.92
N ASP A 390 28.48 -44.28 1.74
CA ASP A 390 27.91 -45.45 2.42
C ASP A 390 28.19 -46.74 1.63
N LEU A 391 29.19 -47.51 2.09
CA LEU A 391 29.49 -48.82 1.52
C LEU A 391 28.28 -49.77 1.54
N GLY A 392 27.34 -49.61 2.48
CA GLY A 392 26.13 -50.41 2.53
C GLY A 392 25.24 -50.22 1.30
N TRP A 393 25.22 -49.01 0.71
CA TRP A 393 24.45 -48.71 -0.48
C TRP A 393 25.11 -49.27 -1.74
N GLU A 394 26.44 -49.17 -1.84
CA GLU A 394 27.23 -49.84 -2.88
C GLU A 394 27.00 -51.36 -2.88
N LEU A 395 26.90 -51.96 -1.69
CA LEU A 395 26.66 -53.39 -1.51
C LEU A 395 25.20 -53.82 -1.78
N CYS A 396 24.29 -52.90 -2.10
CA CYS A 396 22.98 -53.27 -2.65
C CYS A 396 23.10 -53.81 -4.09
N ASP A 397 24.20 -53.51 -4.78
CA ASP A 397 24.45 -54.05 -6.11
C ASP A 397 24.93 -55.50 -6.05
N SER A 398 24.12 -56.43 -6.60
CA SER A 398 24.47 -57.86 -6.58
C SER A 398 25.66 -58.17 -7.48
N PHE A 399 26.00 -57.31 -8.44
CA PHE A 399 27.23 -57.41 -9.24
C PHE A 399 28.47 -57.25 -8.35
N LEU A 400 28.51 -56.17 -7.56
CA LEU A 400 29.64 -55.85 -6.70
C LEU A 400 29.81 -56.91 -5.61
N VAL A 401 28.71 -57.38 -5.02
CA VAL A 401 28.70 -58.50 -4.08
C VAL A 401 29.27 -59.77 -4.71
N ALA A 402 28.91 -60.08 -5.96
CA ALA A 402 29.42 -61.24 -6.68
C ALA A 402 30.92 -61.14 -6.98
N ASP A 403 31.41 -59.96 -7.35
CA ASP A 403 32.82 -59.73 -7.65
C ASP A 403 33.68 -59.82 -6.38
N PHE A 404 33.20 -59.25 -5.27
CA PHE A 404 33.84 -59.39 -3.96
C PHE A 404 33.86 -60.86 -3.49
N ALA A 405 32.73 -61.55 -3.63
CA ALA A 405 32.63 -62.97 -3.32
C ALA A 405 33.64 -63.81 -4.11
N THR A 406 33.75 -63.56 -5.42
CA THR A 406 34.69 -64.26 -6.31
C THR A 406 36.14 -63.95 -5.99
N ALA A 407 36.42 -62.71 -5.58
CA ALA A 407 37.72 -62.28 -5.12
C ALA A 407 38.10 -62.92 -3.76
N GLY A 408 37.14 -63.50 -3.03
CA GLY A 408 37.36 -64.07 -1.71
C GLY A 408 37.34 -63.04 -0.57
N VAL A 409 36.69 -61.90 -0.79
CA VAL A 409 36.49 -60.84 0.21
C VAL A 409 35.47 -61.31 1.25
N SER A 410 35.80 -61.18 2.53
CA SER A 410 34.87 -61.46 3.61
C SER A 410 33.95 -60.25 3.90
N LEU A 411 32.75 -60.23 3.32
CA LEU A 411 31.76 -59.18 3.56
C LEU A 411 31.33 -59.08 5.04
N ASP A 412 31.25 -60.20 5.75
CA ASP A 412 30.97 -60.20 7.20
C ASP A 412 32.04 -59.43 7.97
N TYR A 413 33.33 -59.63 7.64
CA TYR A 413 34.42 -58.89 8.26
C TYR A 413 34.36 -57.41 7.90
N VAL A 414 34.10 -57.06 6.65
CA VAL A 414 33.95 -55.67 6.20
C VAL A 414 32.85 -54.95 6.98
N LEU A 415 31.65 -55.55 7.03
CA LEU A 415 30.49 -54.93 7.64
C LEU A 415 30.52 -54.93 9.18
N THR A 416 31.03 -55.99 9.80
CA THR A 416 30.92 -56.20 11.26
C THR A 416 32.24 -56.11 12.01
N GLY A 417 33.38 -56.21 11.32
CA GLY A 417 34.71 -56.31 11.92
C GLY A 417 35.03 -57.69 12.49
N LYS A 418 34.09 -58.65 12.41
CA LYS A 418 34.25 -60.02 12.87
C LYS A 418 34.34 -60.95 11.67
N ARG A 419 35.35 -61.80 11.64
CA ARG A 419 35.46 -62.87 10.64
C ARG A 419 34.74 -64.09 11.19
N ALA A 420 33.82 -64.67 10.43
CA ALA A 420 33.27 -65.98 10.77
C ALA A 420 34.41 -67.01 10.79
N GLU A 421 34.38 -67.96 11.73
CA GLU A 421 35.25 -69.13 11.65
C GLU A 421 34.88 -69.86 10.36
N ALA A 422 35.82 -69.95 9.42
CA ALA A 422 35.55 -70.43 8.08
C ALA A 422 35.10 -71.90 8.12
N SER A 423 33.79 -72.17 7.99
CA SER A 423 33.32 -73.45 7.49
C SER A 423 33.46 -73.45 5.97
N GLN A 424 33.81 -74.60 5.38
CA GLN A 424 33.81 -74.78 3.92
C GLN A 424 32.43 -74.48 3.31
N ASP A 425 31.37 -74.58 4.12
CA ASP A 425 29.96 -74.34 3.74
C ASP A 425 29.59 -72.85 3.61
N GLY A 426 30.48 -71.92 3.97
CA GLY A 426 30.23 -70.47 3.90
C GLY A 426 30.86 -69.76 2.69
N GLN A 427 31.55 -70.49 1.82
CA GLN A 427 32.23 -69.91 0.66
C GLN A 427 31.33 -69.94 -0.58
N TRP A 428 31.38 -68.86 -1.36
CA TRP A 428 30.69 -68.75 -2.64
C TRP A 428 31.30 -69.69 -3.68
N GLN A 429 30.45 -70.40 -4.42
CA GLN A 429 30.84 -71.43 -5.37
C GLN A 429 30.19 -71.18 -6.73
N THR A 430 30.88 -71.58 -7.79
CA THR A 430 30.40 -71.55 -9.18
C THR A 430 29.98 -72.95 -9.63
N GLY A 431 29.12 -73.04 -10.64
CA GLY A 431 28.68 -74.33 -11.19
C GLY A 431 27.45 -74.86 -10.44
N LYS A 432 27.28 -76.18 -10.38
CA LYS A 432 26.12 -76.82 -9.75
C LYS A 432 26.45 -77.30 -8.33
N PRO A 433 25.56 -77.11 -7.34
CA PRO A 433 25.72 -77.74 -6.03
C PRO A 433 25.80 -79.26 -6.12
N THR A 434 26.56 -79.87 -5.21
CA THR A 434 26.71 -81.33 -5.13
C THR A 434 25.73 -81.98 -4.15
N THR A 435 25.04 -81.19 -3.34
CA THR A 435 24.10 -81.64 -2.30
C THR A 435 22.78 -80.92 -2.42
N ASN A 436 21.68 -81.63 -2.19
CA ASN A 436 20.36 -81.01 -2.16
C ASN A 436 20.23 -80.13 -0.92
N GLY A 437 19.58 -78.98 -1.04
CA GLY A 437 19.54 -78.01 0.05
C GLY A 437 19.11 -76.63 -0.36
N TYR A 438 18.99 -75.74 0.64
CA TYR A 438 18.77 -74.32 0.40
C TYR A 438 20.10 -73.62 0.12
N TYR A 439 20.10 -72.78 -0.90
CA TYR A 439 21.23 -71.98 -1.31
C TYR A 439 20.79 -70.54 -1.54
N PHE A 440 21.63 -69.60 -1.12
CA PHE A 440 21.50 -68.22 -1.56
C PHE A 440 22.27 -68.07 -2.86
N CYS A 441 21.57 -67.62 -3.89
CA CYS A 441 22.03 -67.62 -5.28
C CYS A 441 22.11 -66.20 -5.81
N ILE A 442 23.12 -65.91 -6.63
CA ILE A 442 23.28 -64.65 -7.35
C ILE A 442 23.36 -64.94 -8.85
N ASN A 443 22.64 -64.15 -9.63
CA ASN A 443 22.88 -63.99 -11.05
C ASN A 443 23.53 -62.63 -11.29
N ARG A 444 24.70 -62.62 -11.91
CA ARG A 444 25.40 -61.38 -12.27
C ARG A 444 24.58 -60.66 -13.32
N VAL A 445 24.41 -61.25 -14.50
CA VAL A 445 23.86 -60.58 -15.71
C VAL A 445 22.54 -59.82 -15.48
N SER A 446 21.65 -60.36 -14.65
CA SER A 446 20.31 -59.80 -14.39
C SER A 446 20.18 -59.10 -13.03
N ASN A 447 21.29 -58.89 -12.32
CA ASN A 447 21.38 -58.20 -11.04
C ASN A 447 20.30 -58.61 -10.02
N TRP A 448 20.20 -59.91 -9.77
CA TRP A 448 19.30 -60.43 -8.74
C TRP A 448 20.00 -61.44 -7.85
N ALA A 449 19.55 -61.46 -6.60
CA ALA A 449 19.94 -62.44 -5.59
C ALA A 449 18.69 -63.01 -4.92
N GLY A 450 18.72 -64.28 -4.53
CA GLY A 450 17.55 -64.93 -3.94
C GLY A 450 17.82 -66.31 -3.38
N LEU A 451 16.88 -66.81 -2.56
CA LEU A 451 16.95 -68.14 -1.98
C LEU A 451 16.30 -69.17 -2.92
N TYR A 452 17.02 -70.25 -3.20
CA TYR A 452 16.53 -71.36 -4.04
C TYR A 452 16.91 -72.71 -3.42
N TRP A 453 16.13 -73.73 -3.74
CA TRP A 453 16.43 -75.11 -3.35
C TRP A 453 17.10 -75.84 -4.51
N TRP A 454 18.23 -76.51 -4.28
CA TRP A 454 18.83 -77.41 -5.27
C TRP A 454 18.28 -78.82 -5.06
N GLN A 455 17.70 -79.41 -6.11
CA GLN A 455 17.19 -80.77 -6.10
C GLN A 455 17.81 -81.56 -7.25
N ASP A 456 18.78 -82.41 -6.90
CA ASP A 456 19.53 -83.34 -7.75
C ASP A 456 20.28 -82.67 -8.92
N ASP A 457 19.55 -82.13 -9.91
CA ASP A 457 20.09 -81.52 -11.13
C ASP A 457 19.44 -80.18 -11.54
N HIS A 458 18.45 -79.69 -10.80
CA HIS A 458 17.71 -78.46 -11.09
C HIS A 458 17.42 -77.62 -9.83
N TRP A 459 17.04 -76.36 -10.05
CA TRP A 459 16.62 -75.42 -9.02
C TRP A 459 15.10 -75.49 -8.80
N GLU A 460 14.66 -75.36 -7.56
CA GLU A 460 13.27 -75.18 -7.16
C GLU A 460 13.07 -73.85 -6.41
N HIS A 461 11.83 -73.34 -6.41
CA HIS A 461 11.47 -72.17 -5.63
C HIS A 461 11.62 -72.44 -4.12
N ALA A 462 12.22 -71.52 -3.36
CA ALA A 462 12.43 -71.74 -1.92
C ALA A 462 11.13 -71.83 -1.09
N ALA A 463 9.99 -71.41 -1.63
CA ALA A 463 8.70 -71.44 -0.94
C ALA A 463 7.72 -72.50 -1.47
N ALA A 464 8.07 -73.25 -2.53
CA ALA A 464 7.19 -74.23 -3.15
C ALA A 464 8.00 -75.30 -3.89
N ILE A 465 7.53 -76.55 -3.83
CA ILE A 465 8.11 -77.68 -4.56
C ILE A 465 7.71 -77.57 -6.04
N CYS A 466 8.37 -76.66 -6.76
CA CYS A 466 8.23 -76.48 -8.18
C CYS A 466 9.54 -75.97 -8.80
N THR A 467 9.87 -76.52 -9.97
CA THR A 467 11.09 -76.17 -10.72
C THR A 467 11.14 -74.68 -11.03
N ALA A 468 12.22 -74.04 -10.61
CA ALA A 468 12.56 -72.67 -10.93
C ALA A 468 13.52 -72.62 -12.13
N TYR A 469 13.11 -71.95 -13.20
CA TYR A 469 13.96 -71.72 -14.37
C TYR A 469 14.84 -70.49 -14.13
N VAL A 470 15.93 -70.68 -13.37
CA VAL A 470 16.89 -69.62 -13.05
C VAL A 470 18.29 -69.98 -13.52
N CYS A 471 19.04 -68.96 -13.96
CA CYS A 471 20.46 -69.06 -14.20
C CYS A 471 21.19 -68.56 -12.95
N VAL A 472 22.08 -69.36 -12.38
CA VAL A 472 22.83 -69.02 -11.15
C VAL A 472 24.31 -69.01 -11.47
N ASP A 473 24.95 -67.86 -11.24
CA ASP A 473 26.39 -67.68 -11.48
C ASP A 473 27.21 -68.03 -10.23
N LEU A 474 26.67 -67.69 -9.05
CA LEU A 474 27.28 -67.95 -7.75
C LEU A 474 26.22 -68.45 -6.77
N TRP A 475 26.59 -69.40 -5.92
CA TRP A 475 25.75 -69.85 -4.83
C TRP A 475 26.59 -70.11 -3.57
N VAL A 476 25.95 -69.99 -2.42
CA VAL A 476 26.49 -70.40 -1.11
C VAL A 476 25.39 -71.15 -0.38
N PRO A 477 25.71 -72.23 0.36
CA PRO A 477 24.75 -72.86 1.27
C PRO A 477 24.06 -71.79 2.11
N ALA A 478 22.73 -71.80 2.12
CA ALA A 478 21.98 -70.84 2.91
C ALA A 478 22.36 -71.04 4.38
N PRO A 479 22.89 -70.01 5.08
CA PRO A 479 23.27 -70.18 6.46
C PRO A 479 22.03 -70.55 7.27
N ILE A 480 22.18 -71.49 8.22
CA ILE A 480 21.17 -71.71 9.25
C ILE A 480 20.98 -70.37 9.94
N ILE A 481 19.84 -69.71 9.74
CA ILE A 481 19.55 -68.42 10.37
C ILE A 481 19.65 -68.68 11.88
N PRO A 482 20.64 -68.10 12.59
CA PRO A 482 20.74 -68.29 14.03
C PRO A 482 19.43 -67.83 14.68
N GLY A 483 18.93 -68.50 15.71
CA GLY A 483 17.62 -68.16 16.31
C GLY A 483 17.46 -66.69 16.73
N TRP A 484 18.56 -65.97 16.98
CA TRP A 484 18.56 -64.53 17.28
C TRP A 484 18.42 -63.61 16.06
N ARG A 485 18.56 -64.13 14.84
CA ARG A 485 18.25 -63.48 13.55
C ARG A 485 16.94 -64.00 12.93
N ALA A 486 16.24 -64.92 13.60
CA ALA A 486 14.91 -65.31 13.17
C ALA A 486 14.00 -64.08 13.31
N TRP A 487 13.46 -63.62 12.18
CA TRP A 487 12.54 -62.49 12.17
C TRP A 487 11.27 -62.89 12.92
N GLU A 488 11.00 -62.30 14.08
CA GLU A 488 9.65 -62.26 14.61
C GLU A 488 8.87 -61.26 13.76
N ARG A 489 7.90 -61.77 13.00
CA ARG A 489 6.92 -60.92 12.32
C ARG A 489 6.03 -60.36 13.42
N GLU A 490 6.26 -59.12 13.85
CA GLU A 490 5.22 -58.40 14.58
C GLU A 490 4.05 -58.23 13.60
N GLU A 491 2.96 -58.95 13.86
CA GLU A 491 1.68 -58.68 13.20
C GLU A 491 1.25 -57.27 13.60
N VAL A 492 1.09 -56.39 12.60
CA VAL A 492 0.42 -55.09 12.77
C VAL A 492 -1.09 -55.31 12.79
#